data_AF-A0A357IB69-F1
#
_entry.id   AF-A0A357IB69-F1
#
_cell.length_a   1.000
_cell.length_b   1.000
_cell.length_c   1.000
_cell.angle_alpha   90.00
_cell.angle_beta   90.00
_cell.angle_gamma   90.00
#
_symmetry.space_group_name_H-M   'P 1'
#
loop_
_entity.id
_entity.type
_entity.pdbx_description
1 polymer ?
#
loop_
_entity_poly.entity_id
_entity_poly.type
_entity_poly.pdbx_seq_one_letter_code
_entity_poly.pdbx_strand_id
1 'polypeptide(L)' 'MFSKDQTTADFDPELQAALDAEVQRQEDHVELIASENYVSPRVLEVQGSVLTNKYA' A
#
# COMPACT_ATOMS: atom_id res chain seq x y z
N MET A 1 0.85 -5.16 -21.52
CA MET A 1 0.43 -6.40 -20.83
C MET A 1 -0.50 -6.07 -19.67
N PHE A 2 -0.27 -4.98 -18.95
CA PHE A 2 -1.25 -4.37 -18.03
C PHE A 2 -1.27 -2.86 -18.25
N SER A 3 -2.42 -2.23 -18.08
CA SER A 3 -2.59 -0.79 -18.28
C SER A 3 -2.38 -0.04 -16.97
N LYS A 4 -1.85 1.19 -17.02
CA LYS A 4 -1.55 1.97 -15.80
C LYS A 4 -2.80 2.43 -15.04
N ASP A 5 -3.93 2.43 -15.72
CA ASP A 5 -5.27 2.71 -15.20
C ASP A 5 -5.93 1.51 -14.53
N GLN A 6 -5.32 0.31 -14.54
CA GLN A 6 -5.84 -0.82 -13.79
C GLN A 6 -5.54 -0.62 -12.30
N THR A 7 -6.59 -0.44 -11.50
CA THR A 7 -6.49 -0.22 -10.06
C THR A 7 -7.03 -1.41 -9.26
N THR A 8 -6.63 -1.49 -7.99
CA THR A 8 -7.22 -2.44 -7.03
C THR A 8 -8.70 -2.17 -6.79
N ALA A 9 -9.12 -0.89 -6.81
CA ALA A 9 -10.52 -0.51 -6.64
C ALA A 9 -11.45 -1.11 -7.71
N ASP A 10 -11.00 -1.14 -8.97
CA ASP A 10 -11.79 -1.70 -10.08
C ASP A 10 -11.82 -3.24 -10.06
N PHE A 11 -10.76 -3.87 -9.54
CA PHE A 11 -10.60 -5.32 -9.54
C PHE A 11 -11.19 -5.98 -8.28
N ASP A 12 -10.96 -5.37 -7.11
CA ASP A 12 -11.35 -5.87 -5.79
C ASP A 12 -11.75 -4.68 -4.87
N PRO A 13 -13.01 -4.22 -4.95
CA PRO A 13 -13.48 -3.09 -4.16
C PRO A 13 -13.55 -3.39 -2.66
N GLU A 14 -13.67 -4.66 -2.25
CA GLU A 14 -13.67 -5.04 -0.83
C GLU A 14 -12.27 -4.89 -0.24
N LEU A 15 -11.24 -5.35 -0.97
CA LEU A 15 -9.85 -5.14 -0.58
C LEU A 15 -9.50 -3.65 -0.53
N GLN A 16 -9.95 -2.86 -1.51
CA GLN A 16 -9.72 -1.42 -1.49
C GLN A 16 -10.36 -0.76 -0.25
N ALA A 17 -11.60 -1.12 0.09
CA ALA A 17 -12.26 -0.60 1.28
C ALA A 17 -11.52 -0.97 2.57
N ALA A 18 -10.94 -2.17 2.65
CA ALA A 18 -10.11 -2.59 3.78
C ALA A 18 -8.81 -1.78 3.89
N LEU A 19 -8.16 -1.47 2.76
CA LEU A 19 -6.97 -0.60 2.73
C LEU A 19 -7.30 0.82 3.21
N ASP A 20 -8.39 1.40 2.70
CA ASP A 20 -8.81 2.75 3.08
C ASP A 20 -9.14 2.84 4.57
N ALA A 21 -9.81 1.81 5.12
CA ALA A 21 -10.10 1.72 6.54
C ALA A 21 -8.82 1.63 7.41
N GLU A 22 -7.79 0.91 6.96
CA GLU A 22 -6.53 0.81 7.70
C GLU A 22 -5.72 2.13 7.65
N VAL A 23 -5.74 2.83 6.51
CA VAL A 23 -5.15 4.18 6.42
C VAL A 23 -5.81 5.11 7.44
N GLN A 24 -7.14 5.13 7.50
CA GLN A 24 -7.87 5.93 8.47
C GLN A 24 -7.53 5.53 9.92
N ARG A 25 -7.43 4.23 10.21
CA ARG A 25 -7.08 3.72 11.55
C ARG A 25 -5.70 4.21 12.01
N GLN A 26 -4.73 4.26 11.10
CA GLN A 26 -3.38 4.74 11.37
C GLN A 26 -3.34 6.26 11.60
N GLU A 27 -4.15 7.03 10.86
CA GLU A 27 -4.22 8.49 11.01
C GLU A 27 -4.97 8.94 12.26
N ASP A 28 -6.00 8.19 12.69
CA ASP A 28 -6.85 8.54 13.83
C ASP A 28 -6.22 8.22 15.19
N HIS A 29 -5.16 7.41 15.23
CA HIS A 29 -4.55 6.93 16.46
C HIS A 29 -3.08 7.31 16.59
N VAL A 30 -2.67 7.55 17.85
CA VAL A 30 -1.26 7.66 18.18
C VAL A 30 -0.68 6.26 18.32
N GLU A 31 0.17 5.87 17.39
CA GLU A 31 0.84 4.57 17.42
C GLU A 31 2.01 4.57 18.42
N LEU A 32 1.93 3.70 19.43
CA LEU A 32 2.89 3.61 20.54
C LEU A 32 3.71 2.31 20.52
N ILE A 33 3.53 1.48 19.50
CA ILE A 33 4.29 0.25 19.32
C ILE A 33 5.70 0.63 18.85
N ALA A 34 6.69 0.47 19.73
CA ALA A 34 8.06 0.97 19.51
C ALA A 34 8.76 0.42 18.25
N SER A 35 8.30 -0.72 17.73
CA SER A 35 8.85 -1.36 16.52
C SER A 35 8.13 -0.96 15.23
N GLU A 36 6.98 -0.31 15.32
CA GLU A 36 6.21 0.14 14.15
C GLU A 36 6.62 1.54 13.71
N ASN A 37 6.45 1.83 12.43
CA ASN A 37 6.84 3.10 11.85
C ASN A 37 6.10 3.39 10.54
N TYR A 38 6.02 4.67 10.19
CA TYR A 38 5.52 5.14 8.91
C TYR A 38 6.67 5.28 7.93
N VAL A 39 6.60 4.55 6.83
CA VAL A 39 7.62 4.65 5.78
C VAL A 39 7.31 5.80 4.83
N SER A 40 8.34 6.41 4.25
CA SER A 40 8.14 7.51 3.30
C SER A 40 7.46 7.03 2.00
N PRO A 41 6.70 7.90 1.29
CA PRO A 41 6.09 7.56 0.00
C PRO A 41 7.09 7.04 -1.04
N ARG A 42 8.35 7.53 -1.00
CA ARG A 42 9.41 7.09 -1.91
C ARG A 42 9.77 5.62 -1.74
N VAL A 43 9.66 5.09 -0.52
CA VAL A 43 9.94 3.66 -0.27
C VAL A 43 8.77 2.81 -0.76
N LEU A 44 7.53 3.24 -0.52
CA LEU A 44 6.33 2.56 -1.04
C LEU A 44 6.36 2.48 -2.58
N GLU A 45 6.76 3.57 -3.25
CA GLU A 45 6.88 3.62 -4.72
C GLU A 45 7.84 2.55 -5.25
N VAL A 46 9.03 2.44 -4.66
CA VAL A 46 10.04 1.46 -5.09
C VAL A 46 9.62 0.03 -4.73
N GLN A 47 8.90 -0.15 -3.61
CA GLN A 47 8.43 -1.47 -3.18
C GLN A 47 7.41 -2.07 -4.16
N GLY A 48 6.56 -1.25 -4.78
CA GLY A 48 5.63 -1.66 -5.84
C GLY A 48 6.22 -1.67 -7.25
N SER A 49 7.55 -1.56 -7.40
CA SER A 49 8.19 -1.39 -8.70
C SER A 49 8.45 -2.70 -9.46
N VAL A 50 8.96 -2.56 -10.68
CA VAL A 50 9.34 -3.67 -11.57
C VAL A 50 10.39 -4.62 -10.98
N LEU A 51 11.07 -4.25 -9.89
CA LEU A 51 12.04 -5.10 -9.21
C LEU A 51 11.43 -6.43 -8.74
N THR A 52 10.13 -6.46 -8.42
CA THR A 52 9.45 -7.69 -8.00
C THR A 52 9.29 -8.74 -9.11
N ASN A 53 9.52 -8.39 -10.36
CA ASN A 53 9.36 -9.30 -11.50
C ASN A 53 10.59 -10.18 -11.73
N LYS A 54 11.72 -9.90 -11.06
CA LYS A 54 13.01 -10.51 -11.38
C LYS A 54 13.38 -11.63 -10.42
N TYR A 55 13.72 -12.79 -10.97
CA TYR A 55 14.49 -13.83 -10.26
C TYR A 55 15.98 -13.48 -10.28
N ALA A 56 16.62 -13.44 -9.11
CA ALA A 56 18.03 -13.16 -8.91
C ALA A 56 18.63 -14.18 -7.95
#